data_AF-A0A4U3KT74-F1
#
_entry.id   AF-A0A4U3KT74-F1
#
_cell.length_a   1.000
_cell.length_b   1.000
_cell.length_c   1.000
_cell.angle_alpha   90.00
_cell.angle_beta   90.00
_cell.angle_gamma   90.00
#
_symmetry.space_group_name_H-M   'P 1'
#
loop_
_entity.id
_entity.type
_entity.pdbx_description
1 polymer ?
#
loop_
_entity_poly.entity_id
_entity_poly.type
_entity_poly.pdbx_seq_one_letter_code
_entity_poly.pdbx_strand_id
1 'polypeptide(L)'
;MHLYIKNMVCNRCILVVQQELKSLDIDNCKVSLGEVEIADEIPKEKLEQFEKNLDALGFELLDNSKKQIIEKIKNIIIQKVHHAQCISPLKGWR
;
A
#
# COMPACT_ATOMS: atom_id res chain seq x y z
N MET A 1 -0.45 -4.72 -12.47
CA MET A 1 0.87 -4.24 -12.00
C MET A 1 1.83 -5.41 -11.83
N HIS A 2 3.14 -5.16 -11.98
CA HIS A 2 4.19 -6.16 -11.72
C HIS A 2 5.07 -5.69 -10.56
N LEU A 3 5.23 -6.57 -9.57
CA LEU A 3 6.10 -6.38 -8.43
C LEU A 3 7.21 -7.41 -8.45
N TYR A 4 8.39 -7.01 -8.00
CA TYR A 4 9.54 -7.91 -7.88
C TYR A 4 9.86 -8.10 -6.40
N ILE A 5 10.19 -9.32 -5.99
CA ILE A 5 10.50 -9.65 -4.60
C ILE A 5 11.89 -10.28 -4.54
N LYS A 6 12.78 -9.68 -3.75
CA LYS A 6 14.11 -10.21 -3.46
C LYS A 6 14.05 -11.12 -2.23
N ASN A 7 15.00 -12.05 -2.14
CA ASN A 7 15.12 -13.07 -1.09
C ASN A 7 14.04 -14.17 -1.11
N MET A 8 13.30 -14.34 -2.22
CA MET A 8 12.41 -15.49 -2.41
C MET A 8 13.23 -16.70 -2.91
N VAL A 9 13.31 -17.78 -2.11
CA VAL A 9 14.21 -18.93 -2.38
C VAL A 9 13.51 -20.28 -2.47
N CYS A 10 12.24 -20.39 -2.06
CA CYS A 10 11.52 -21.68 -1.97
C CYS A 10 10.06 -21.54 -2.37
N ASN A 11 9.44 -22.66 -2.79
CA ASN A 11 7.99 -22.74 -3.07
C ASN A 11 7.14 -22.40 -1.83
N ARG A 12 7.68 -22.62 -0.62
CA ARG A 12 7.04 -22.17 0.62
C ARG A 12 6.92 -20.64 0.70
N CYS A 13 7.91 -19.90 0.19
CA CYS A 13 7.85 -18.44 0.12
C CYS A 13 6.73 -18.00 -0.83
N ILE A 14 6.57 -18.68 -1.96
CA ILE A 14 5.48 -18.40 -2.93
C ILE A 14 4.12 -18.56 -2.25
N LEU A 15 3.92 -19.66 -1.50
CA LEU A 15 2.67 -19.93 -0.80
C LEU A 15 2.35 -18.86 0.25
N VAL A 16 3.35 -18.48 1.06
CA VAL A 16 3.18 -17.42 2.07
C VAL A 16 2.78 -16.11 1.40
N VAL A 17 3.48 -15.71 0.32
CA VAL A 17 3.16 -14.49 -0.42
C VAL A 17 1.77 -14.53 -1.04
N GLN A 18 1.34 -15.66 -1.61
CA GLN A 18 -0.04 -15.84 -2.08
C GLN A 18 -1.07 -15.70 -0.95
N GLN A 19 -0.77 -16.25 0.22
CA GLN A 19 -1.68 -16.24 1.35
C GLN A 19 -1.81 -14.84 1.96
N GLU A 20 -0.73 -14.06 1.98
CA GLU A 20 -0.73 -12.65 2.36
C GLU A 20 -1.58 -11.81 1.39
N LEU A 21 -1.39 -11.99 0.07
CA LEU A 21 -2.20 -11.30 -0.95
C LEU A 21 -3.68 -11.64 -0.81
N LYS A 22 -3.99 -12.91 -0.59
CA LYS A 22 -5.37 -13.36 -0.36
C LYS A 22 -5.97 -12.78 0.93
N SER A 23 -5.17 -12.65 1.99
CA SER A 23 -5.60 -12.03 3.26
C SER A 23 -5.88 -10.54 3.10
N LEU A 24 -5.25 -9.89 2.13
CA LEU A 24 -5.52 -8.51 1.73
C LEU A 24 -6.66 -8.38 0.72
N ASP A 25 -7.42 -9.46 0.45
CA ASP A 25 -8.52 -9.47 -0.51
C ASP A 25 -8.01 -9.09 -1.93
N ILE A 26 -6.88 -9.69 -2.31
CA ILE A 26 -6.24 -9.57 -3.63
C ILE A 26 -6.19 -10.97 -4.23
N ASP A 27 -7.30 -11.43 -4.81
CA ASP A 27 -7.38 -12.77 -5.42
C ASP A 27 -6.86 -12.82 -6.87
N ASN A 28 -6.85 -11.68 -7.57
CA ASN A 28 -6.48 -11.60 -8.98
C ASN A 28 -4.95 -11.41 -9.17
N CYS A 29 -4.16 -12.25 -8.50
CA CYS A 29 -2.70 -12.20 -8.51
C CYS A 29 -2.07 -13.53 -8.88
N LYS A 30 -0.95 -13.47 -9.60
CA LYS A 30 -0.11 -14.58 -10.02
C LYS A 30 1.26 -14.39 -9.40
N VAL A 31 1.62 -15.32 -8.51
CA VAL A 31 2.90 -15.31 -7.79
C VAL A 31 3.82 -16.34 -8.43
N SER A 32 5.00 -15.90 -8.85
CA SER A 32 6.09 -16.74 -9.34
C SER A 32 7.34 -16.51 -8.48
N LEU A 33 8.38 -17.32 -8.67
CA LEU A 33 9.61 -17.21 -7.88
C LEU A 33 10.29 -15.85 -8.13
N GLY A 34 10.18 -14.93 -7.19
CA GLY A 34 10.78 -13.59 -7.24
C GLY A 34 9.94 -12.52 -7.91
N GLU A 35 8.71 -12.82 -8.36
CA GLU A 35 7.83 -11.85 -9.02
C GLU A 35 6.35 -12.09 -8.68
N VAL A 36 5.58 -11.00 -8.66
CA VAL A 36 4.13 -11.01 -8.45
C VAL A 36 3.47 -10.15 -9.51
N GLU A 37 2.61 -10.76 -10.30
CA GLU A 37 1.77 -10.09 -11.29
C GLU A 37 0.37 -9.95 -10.70
N ILE A 38 -0.14 -8.73 -10.59
CA ILE A 38 -1.50 -8.47 -10.10
C ILE A 38 -2.29 -7.88 -11.26
N ALA A 39 -3.40 -8.52 -11.61
CA ALA A 39 -4.22 -8.10 -12.74
C ALA A 39 -4.89 -6.74 -12.47
N ASP A 40 -5.34 -6.53 -11.24
CA ASP A 40 -5.97 -5.29 -10.79
C ASP A 40 -4.97 -4.35 -10.08
N GLU A 41 -5.24 -3.05 -10.17
CA GLU A 41 -4.48 -2.04 -9.44
C GLU A 41 -4.97 -2.00 -7.98
N ILE A 42 -4.09 -2.29 -7.03
CA ILE A 42 -4.46 -2.31 -5.62
C ILE A 42 -4.33 -0.93 -4.98
N PRO A 43 -5.22 -0.59 -4.01
CA PRO A 43 -5.09 0.63 -3.27
C PRO A 43 -3.77 0.65 -2.51
N LYS A 44 -3.18 1.83 -2.47
CA LYS A 44 -1.87 2.08 -1.87
C LYS A 44 -1.77 1.60 -0.42
N GLU A 45 -2.84 1.72 0.36
CA GLU A 45 -2.88 1.24 1.76
C GLU A 45 -2.65 -0.27 1.85
N LYS A 46 -3.24 -1.06 0.94
CA LYS A 46 -3.01 -2.51 0.85
C LYS A 46 -1.58 -2.83 0.39
N LEU A 47 -1.03 -2.03 -0.54
CA LEU A 47 0.36 -2.20 -0.96
C LEU A 47 1.35 -1.93 0.19
N GLU A 48 1.12 -0.89 1.00
CA GLU A 48 1.95 -0.58 2.17
C GLU A 48 1.83 -1.65 3.26
N GLN A 49 0.64 -2.23 3.47
CA GLN A 49 0.46 -3.37 4.36
C GLN A 49 1.18 -4.62 3.85
N PHE A 50 1.05 -4.92 2.56
CA PHE A 50 1.73 -6.04 1.92
C PHE A 50 3.26 -5.91 2.05
N GLU A 51 3.80 -4.72 1.79
CA GLU A 51 5.22 -4.43 1.95
C GLU A 51 5.70 -4.66 3.39
N LYS A 52 4.96 -4.17 4.38
CA LYS A 52 5.29 -4.39 5.80
C LYS A 52 5.29 -5.87 6.18
N ASN A 53 4.32 -6.63 5.69
CA ASN A 53 4.24 -8.06 5.96
C ASN A 53 5.40 -8.81 5.30
N LEU A 54 5.76 -8.45 4.06
CA LEU A 54 6.94 -8.99 3.38
C LEU A 54 8.23 -8.67 4.14
N ASP A 55 8.40 -7.42 4.60
CA ASP A 55 9.56 -6.98 5.37
C ASP A 55 9.68 -7.75 6.70
N ALA A 56 8.56 -7.94 7.41
CA ALA A 56 8.50 -8.74 8.64
C ALA A 56 8.86 -10.22 8.40
N LEU A 57 8.63 -10.74 7.20
CA LEU A 57 9.01 -12.09 6.77
C LEU A 57 10.47 -12.16 6.25
N GLY A 58 11.16 -11.02 6.14
CA GLY A 58 12.53 -10.92 5.61
C GLY A 58 12.62 -10.86 4.08
N PHE A 59 11.51 -10.62 3.40
CA PHE A 59 11.46 -10.39 1.95
C PHE A 59 11.52 -8.90 1.64
N GLU A 60 12.22 -8.55 0.57
CA GLU A 60 12.35 -7.15 0.14
C GLU A 60 11.55 -6.94 -1.15
N LEU A 61 10.52 -6.11 -1.08
CA LEU A 61 9.75 -5.71 -2.26
C LEU A 61 10.53 -4.66 -3.07
N LEU A 62 10.96 -5.05 -4.26
CA LEU A 62 11.63 -4.21 -5.26
C LEU A 62 10.58 -3.47 -6.09
N ASP A 63 9.80 -2.60 -5.46
CA ASP A 63 8.84 -1.76 -6.17
C ASP A 63 9.46 -0.39 -6.49
N ASN A 64 9.49 -0.03 -7.78
CA ASN A 64 10.06 1.22 -8.27
C ASN A 64 9.18 2.46 -7.93
N SER A 65 8.01 2.25 -7.31
CA SER A 65 7.00 3.27 -6.98
C SER A 65 7.07 3.74 -5.51
N LYS A 66 7.86 3.10 -4.64
CA LYS A 66 8.07 3.53 -3.24
C LYS A 66 8.52 5.00 -3.13
N LYS A 67 9.24 5.51 -4.14
CA LYS A 67 9.66 6.92 -4.20
C LYS A 67 8.49 7.90 -4.41
N GLN A 68 7.43 7.53 -5.13
CA GLN A 68 6.28 8.42 -5.37
C GLN A 68 5.25 8.39 -4.22
N ILE A 69 5.22 7.31 -3.46
CA ILE A 69 4.28 7.10 -2.37
C ILE A 69 4.52 8.07 -1.21
N ILE A 70 5.77 8.36 -0.87
CA ILE A 70 6.11 9.34 0.17
C ILE A 70 5.68 10.77 -0.24
N GLU A 71 5.68 11.09 -1.54
CA GLU A 71 5.25 12.42 -2.03
C GLU A 71 3.73 12.63 -1.96
N LYS A 72 2.91 11.59 -2.16
CA LYS A 72 1.45 11.73 -2.09
C LYS A 72 0.88 11.82 -0.66
N ILE A 73 1.54 11.25 0.35
CA ILE A 73 1.06 11.28 1.75
C ILE A 73 1.11 12.71 2.32
N LYS A 74 2.06 13.55 1.89
CA LYS A 74 2.10 14.97 2.27
C LYS A 74 0.88 15.77 1.83
N ASN A 75 0.17 15.34 0.77
CA ASN A 75 -0.98 16.10 0.24
C ASN A 75 -2.33 15.71 0.86
N ILE A 76 -2.50 14.49 1.40
CA ILE A 76 -3.81 14.04 1.90
C ILE A 76 -4.06 14.48 3.36
N ILE A 77 -3.00 14.73 4.14
CA ILE A 77 -3.13 15.24 5.52
C ILE A 77 -3.60 16.71 5.57
N ILE A 78 -3.75 17.39 4.43
CA ILE A 78 -4.31 18.76 4.36
C ILE A 78 -5.85 18.76 4.17
N GLN A 79 -6.48 17.60 3.91
CA GLN A 79 -7.90 17.55 3.48
C GLN A 79 -8.88 16.94 4.50
N LYS A 80 -8.48 16.74 5.77
CA LYS A 80 -9.38 16.22 6.83
C LYS A 80 -9.41 17.00 8.15
N VAL A 81 -9.02 18.28 8.14
CA VAL A 81 -9.38 19.22 9.22
C VAL A 81 -10.05 20.42 8.57
N HIS A 82 -11.23 20.78 9.07
CA HIS A 82 -12.18 21.79 8.56
C HIS A 82 -13.29 21.29 7.64
N HIS A 83 -14.05 20.29 8.09
CA HIS A 83 -15.51 20.36 7.95
C HIS A 83 -16.19 19.86 9.23
N ALA A 84 -16.19 20.73 10.24
CA ALA A 84 -17.25 20.78 11.24
C ALA A 84 -17.92 22.14 11.09
N GLN A 85 -19.14 22.13 10.58
CA GLN A 85 -20.00 23.31 10.46
C GLN A 85 -20.33 23.89 11.83
N CYS A 86 -20.68 25.19 11.76
CA CYS A 86 -21.74 25.83 12.54
C CYS A 86 -21.32 26.47 13.86
N ILE A 87 -20.97 27.77 13.84
CA ILE A 87 -21.77 28.85 14.45
C ILE A 87 -21.43 30.19 13.74
N SER A 88 -22.40 30.85 13.10
CA SER A 88 -22.38 32.32 12.88
C SER A 88 -23.14 32.96 14.06
N PRO A 89 -23.04 34.28 14.37
CA PRO A 89 -22.26 35.37 13.77
C PRO A 89 -21.43 36.14 14.83
N LEU A 90 -20.64 37.15 14.42
CA LEU A 90 -20.65 38.54 14.92
C LEU A 90 -19.30 39.27 14.75
N LYS A 91 -19.38 40.30 13.90
CA LYS A 91 -18.83 41.66 14.02
C LYS A 91 -17.31 41.86 14.03
N GLY A 92 -16.87 42.52 12.97
CA GLY A 92 -15.64 43.30 12.97
C GLY A 92 -15.63 44.35 14.08
N TRP A 93 -14.46 44.52 14.68
CA TRP A 93 -14.12 45.64 15.55
C TRP A 93 -13.14 46.53 14.80
N ARG A 94 -13.65 47.69 14.40
CA ARG A 94 -12.92 48.94 14.41
C ARG A 94 -12.97 49.49 15.84
#